data_AF-A0AA87XY67-F1
#
_entry.id   AF-A0AA87XY67-F1
#
_cell.length_a   1.000
_cell.length_b   1.000
_cell.length_c   1.000
_cell.angle_alpha   90.00
_cell.angle_beta   90.00
_cell.angle_gamma   90.00
#
_symmetry.space_group_name_H-M   'P 1'
#
loop_
_entity.id
_entity.type
_entity.pdbx_description
1 polymer ?
#
loop_
_entity_poly.entity_id
_entity_poly.type
_entity_poly.pdbx_seq_one_letter_code
_entity_poly.pdbx_strand_id
1 'polypeptide(L)' 'MNKSTSTGAAVANPGAGGAVIPVMMPVSAGSHTYAYVGGLLTTDTWTVDGMVYVKTFTYTNGVLTGESDWVKQ' A
#
# COMPACT_ATOMS: atom_id res chain seq x y z
N MET A 1 -32.77 10.73 -36.40
CA MET A 1 -32.04 10.35 -37.63
C MET A 1 -30.60 10.08 -37.26
N ASN A 2 -30.18 8.84 -37.50
CA ASN A 2 -28.84 8.28 -37.68
C ASN A 2 -27.84 8.16 -36.51
N LYS A 3 -27.30 6.93 -36.49
CA LYS A 3 -26.36 6.25 -35.60
C LYS A 3 -24.96 6.26 -36.23
N SER A 4 -23.94 5.97 -35.41
CA SER A 4 -22.62 5.39 -35.79
C SER A 4 -21.60 6.32 -36.45
N THR A 5 -20.28 6.19 -36.30
CA THR A 5 -19.32 5.47 -35.41
C THR A 5 -17.93 5.94 -35.88
N SER A 6 -16.95 6.09 -35.01
CA SER A 6 -15.59 5.71 -35.38
C SER A 6 -14.89 5.03 -34.19
N THR A 7 -14.52 3.80 -34.49
CA THR A 7 -13.74 2.87 -33.69
C THR A 7 -12.27 3.27 -33.75
N GLY A 8 -11.58 3.18 -32.61
CA GLY A 8 -10.20 2.69 -32.55
C GLY A 8 -9.07 3.68 -32.86
N ALA A 9 -8.45 4.18 -31.79
CA ALA A 9 -7.02 3.95 -31.58
C ALA A 9 -6.81 3.73 -30.09
N ALA A 10 -6.50 2.49 -29.70
CA ALA A 10 -5.87 2.26 -28.41
C ALA A 10 -4.50 2.94 -28.48
N VAL A 11 -4.38 4.13 -27.90
CA VAL A 11 -3.06 4.70 -27.61
C VAL A 11 -2.54 3.92 -26.41
N ALA A 12 -1.67 2.95 -26.70
CA ALA A 12 -0.98 2.16 -25.71
C ALA A 12 -0.30 3.09 -24.69
N ASN A 13 -0.58 2.85 -23.41
CA ASN A 13 0.05 3.50 -22.27
C ASN A 13 1.56 3.16 -22.25
N PRO A 14 2.48 4.11 -22.47
CA PRO A 14 3.86 3.92 -22.12
C PRO A 14 4.04 4.43 -20.69
N GLY A 15 3.92 3.53 -19.72
CA GLY A 15 4.48 3.70 -18.38
C GLY A 15 4.04 4.94 -17.62
N ALA A 16 2.78 4.99 -17.19
CA ALA A 16 2.46 5.74 -15.97
C ALA A 16 3.11 5.01 -14.79
N GLY A 17 4.40 5.26 -14.57
CA GLY A 17 5.03 5.02 -13.27
C GLY A 17 4.19 5.77 -12.26
N GLY A 18 3.29 5.06 -11.58
CA GLY A 18 2.48 5.60 -10.50
C GLY A 18 3.47 6.21 -9.53
N ALA A 19 3.45 7.52 -9.39
CA ALA A 19 4.23 8.17 -8.37
C ALA A 19 3.85 7.46 -7.07
N VAL A 20 4.81 6.71 -6.50
CA VAL A 20 4.76 6.36 -5.10
C VAL A 20 4.78 7.69 -4.38
N ILE A 21 3.60 8.26 -4.12
CA ILE A 21 3.49 9.45 -3.31
C ILE A 21 3.89 8.95 -1.92
N PRO A 22 5.06 9.34 -1.39
CA PRO A 22 5.43 8.92 -0.06
C PRO A 22 4.34 9.41 0.87
N VAL A 23 3.64 8.49 1.52
CA VAL A 23 2.63 8.82 2.52
C VAL A 23 3.39 9.51 3.65
N MET A 24 3.30 10.83 3.73
CA MET A 24 3.83 11.60 4.85
C MET A 24 2.98 11.25 6.07
N MET A 25 3.51 10.38 6.92
CA MET A 25 2.82 9.90 8.12
C MET A 25 2.64 11.09 9.08
N PRO A 26 1.43 11.31 9.63
CA PRO A 26 1.24 12.33 10.64
C PRO A 26 2.12 12.02 11.87
N VAL A 27 2.87 12.99 12.40
CA VAL A 27 3.68 12.79 13.61
C VAL A 27 2.76 12.94 14.84
N SER A 28 1.71 12.12 14.91
CA SER A 28 0.74 12.09 16.00
C SER A 28 0.79 10.76 16.74
N ALA A 29 0.44 10.78 18.02
CA ALA A 29 0.29 9.56 18.79
C ALA A 29 -0.93 8.78 18.28
N GLY A 30 -0.70 7.56 17.81
CA GLY A 30 -1.76 6.62 17.45
C GLY A 30 -1.58 5.30 18.19
N SER A 31 -2.57 4.42 18.07
CA SER A 31 -2.50 3.09 18.66
C SER A 31 -1.99 2.08 17.64
N HIS A 32 -1.20 1.12 18.10
CA HIS A 32 -0.68 0.03 17.28
C HIS A 32 -1.28 -1.31 17.70
N THR A 33 -1.59 -2.15 16.71
CA THR A 33 -1.89 -3.57 16.90
C THR A 33 -0.89 -4.39 16.11
N TYR A 34 -0.20 -5.29 16.81
CA TYR A 34 0.88 -6.11 16.26
C TYR A 34 0.43 -7.56 16.07
N ALA A 35 0.70 -8.13 14.90
CA ALA A 35 0.50 -9.55 14.62
C ALA A 35 1.85 -10.25 14.45
N TYR A 36 1.99 -11.41 15.08
CA TYR A 36 3.22 -12.20 15.08
C TYR A 36 2.97 -13.63 14.58
N VAL A 37 3.95 -14.17 13.86
CA VAL A 37 4.00 -15.60 13.47
C VAL A 37 5.35 -16.15 13.89
N GLY A 38 5.36 -17.19 14.73
CA GLY A 38 6.61 -17.80 15.21
C GLY A 38 7.52 -16.82 15.97
N GLY A 39 6.94 -15.79 16.60
CA GLY A 39 7.70 -14.74 17.31
C GLY A 39 8.22 -13.60 16.41
N LEU A 40 7.99 -13.66 15.10
CA LEU A 40 8.37 -12.61 14.16
C LEU A 40 7.18 -11.70 13.88
N LEU A 41 7.37 -10.38 13.93
CA LEU A 41 6.34 -9.39 13.62
C LEU A 41 6.03 -9.47 12.13
N THR A 42 4.80 -9.76 11.74
CA THR A 42 4.40 -9.85 10.32
C THR A 42 3.54 -8.68 9.88
N THR A 43 2.83 -8.04 10.82
CA THR A 43 1.93 -6.93 10.52
C THR A 43 1.89 -5.93 11.67
N ASP A 44 2.02 -4.66 11.34
CA ASP A 44 1.73 -3.54 12.22
C ASP A 44 0.53 -2.77 11.65
N THR A 45 -0.53 -2.65 12.46
CA THR A 45 -1.71 -1.85 12.15
C THR A 45 -1.71 -0.62 13.03
N TRP A 46 -1.55 0.54 12.41
CA TRP A 46 -1.54 1.82 13.08
C TRP A 46 -2.85 2.57 12.87
N THR A 47 -3.52 2.92 13.97
CA THR A 47 -4.74 3.73 13.95
C THR A 47 -4.44 5.11 14.52
N VAL A 48 -4.63 6.14 13.70
CA VAL A 48 -4.33 7.54 14.02
C VAL A 48 -5.37 8.44 13.38
N ASP A 49 -5.94 9.38 14.15
CA ASP A 49 -6.94 10.35 13.67
C ASP A 49 -8.12 9.70 12.89
N GLY A 50 -8.53 8.50 13.30
CA GLY A 50 -9.59 7.72 12.64
C GLY A 50 -9.20 7.07 11.32
N MET A 51 -7.94 7.20 10.88
CA MET A 51 -7.38 6.50 9.73
C MET A 51 -6.62 5.25 10.18
N VAL A 52 -6.65 4.21 9.35
CA VAL A 52 -5.94 2.95 9.58
C VAL A 52 -4.89 2.77 8.50
N TYR A 53 -3.66 2.52 8.93
CA TYR A 53 -2.53 2.22 8.08
C TYR A 53 -2.00 0.84 8.43
N VAL A 54 -1.63 0.07 7.42
CA VAL A 54 -1.09 -1.28 7.57
C VAL A 54 0.29 -1.34 6.94
N LYS A 55 1.23 -1.94 7.66
CA LYS A 55 2.55 -2.29 7.18
C LYS A 55 2.80 -3.77 7.43
N THR A 56 3.45 -4.42 6.48
CA THR A 56 3.79 -5.84 6.52
C THR A 56 5.29 -6.06 6.46
N PHE A 57 5.73 -7.13 7.10
CA PHE A 57 7.13 -7.51 7.21
C PHE A 57 7.30 -8.94 6.69
N THR A 58 8.23 -9.14 5.77
CA THR A 58 8.52 -10.45 5.16
C THR A 58 9.90 -10.95 5.57
N TYR A 59 9.99 -12.24 5.85
CA TYR A 59 11.21 -12.87 6.34
C TYR A 59 11.58 -14.06 5.46
N THR A 60 12.89 -14.28 5.31
CA THR A 60 13.47 -15.48 4.72
C THR A 60 14.41 -16.12 5.73
N ASN A 61 14.16 -17.38 6.11
CA ASN A 61 14.96 -18.09 7.13
C ASN A 61 15.08 -17.32 8.46
N GLY A 62 14.00 -16.66 8.88
CA GLY A 62 13.97 -15.87 10.12
C GLY A 62 14.63 -14.49 10.04
N VAL A 63 15.19 -14.10 8.89
CA VAL A 63 15.82 -12.79 8.67
C VAL A 63 14.85 -11.87 7.93
N LEU A 64 14.70 -10.63 8.37
CA LEU A 64 13.86 -9.63 7.70
C LEU A 64 14.44 -9.31 6.31
N THR A 65 13.64 -9.53 5.27
CA THR A 65 14.04 -9.32 3.87
C THR A 65 13.20 -8.28 3.15
N GLY A 66 12.06 -7.90 3.72
CA GLY A 66 11.21 -6.88 3.14
C GLY A 66 10.29 -6.24 4.16
N GLU A 67 10.01 -4.97 3.90
CA GLU A 67 9.06 -4.16 4.62
C GLU A 67 8.23 -3.42 3.57
N SER A 68 6.91 -3.46 3.69
CA SER A 68 6.05 -2.68 2.80
C SER A 68 6.04 -1.21 3.21
N ASP A 69 5.68 -0.32 2.29
CA ASP A 69 5.22 1.01 2.69
C ASP A 69 3.95 0.92 3.54
N TRP A 70 3.62 2.01 4.23
CA TRP A 70 2.33 2.15 4.91
C TRP A 70 1.21 2.29 3.90
N VAL A 71 0.26 1.37 3.94
CA VAL A 71 -0.91 1.38 3.07
C VAL A 71 -2.14 1.76 3.88
N LYS A 72 -2.78 2.87 3.51
CA LYS A 72 -4.07 3.27 4.08
C LYS A 72 -5.16 2.28 3.65
N GLN A 73 -5.96 1.81 4.61
CA GLN A 73 -7.12 0.95 4.38
C GLN A 73 -8.40 1.76 4.07
#